data_AF-A0A354X5M5-F1
#
_entry.id   AF-A0A354X5M5-F1
#
_cell.length_a   1.000
_cell.length_b   1.000
_cell.length_c   1.000
_cell.angle_alpha   90.00
_cell.angle_beta   90.00
_cell.angle_gamma   90.00
#
_symmetry.space_group_name_H-M   'P 1'
#
loop_
_entity.id
_entity.type
_entity.pdbx_description
1 polymer ?
#
loop_
_entity_poly.entity_id
_entity_poly.type
_entity_poly.pdbx_seq_one_letter_code
_entity_poly.pdbx_strand_id
1 'polypeptide(L)' 'MELKRVVVTGLGAVTPVGNDVQTTWTNILAGKSGAGPITHFDA' A
#
# COMPACT_ATOMS: atom_id res chain seq x y z
N MET A 1 21.70 -27.87 -0.57
CA MET A 1 20.57 -27.36 -1.36
C MET A 1 20.90 -25.93 -1.76
N GLU A 2 20.84 -25.60 -3.04
CA GLU A 2 21.07 -24.23 -3.53
C GLU A 2 19.73 -23.48 -3.55
N LEU A 3 19.70 -22.25 -3.03
CA LEU A 3 18.48 -21.44 -2.97
C LEU A 3 18.20 -20.84 -4.35
N LYS A 4 17.00 -21.07 -4.89
CA LYS A 4 16.56 -20.46 -6.16
C LYS A 4 16.22 -19.00 -5.93
N ARG A 5 16.76 -18.10 -6.77
CA ARG A 5 16.42 -16.68 -6.73
C ARG A 5 14.99 -16.48 -7.23
N VAL A 6 14.15 -15.89 -6.39
CA VAL A 6 12.79 -15.46 -6.73
C VAL A 6 12.76 -13.94 -6.67
N VAL A 7 12.08 -13.31 -7.63
CA VAL A 7 11.97 -11.85 -7.73
C VAL A 7 10.50 -11.42 -7.86
N VAL A 8 10.22 -10.19 -7.47
CA VAL A 8 8.94 -9.53 -7.70
C VAL A 8 8.98 -8.86 -9.08
N THR A 9 8.05 -9.20 -9.96
CA THR A 9 7.99 -8.69 -11.34
C THR A 9 6.89 -7.65 -11.55
N GLY A 10 6.02 -7.45 -10.57
CA GLY A 10 4.92 -6.48 -10.65
C GLY A 10 4.37 -6.17 -9.27
N LEU A 11 3.80 -4.98 -9.14
CA LEU A 11 3.20 -4.47 -7.91
C LEU A 11 1.85 -3.83 -8.23
N GLY A 12 0.90 -3.98 -7.31
CA GLY A 12 -0.39 -3.29 -7.31
C GLY A 12 -0.74 -2.93 -5.88
N ALA A 13 -1.43 -1.79 -5.70
CA ALA A 13 -1.74 -1.28 -4.36
C ALA A 13 -3.12 -0.63 -4.34
N VAL A 14 -3.94 -1.04 -3.37
CA VAL A 14 -5.19 -0.38 -3.00
C VAL A 14 -5.14 -0.20 -1.49
N THR A 15 -4.97 1.04 -1.05
CA THR A 15 -4.66 1.37 0.34
C THR A 15 -5.33 2.67 0.76
N PRO A 16 -5.52 2.92 2.07
CA PRO A 16 -6.05 4.19 2.56
C PRO A 16 -5.18 5.42 2.23
N VAL A 17 -3.93 5.22 1.78
CA VAL A 17 -2.99 6.28 1.40
C VAL A 17 -2.70 6.32 -0.10
N GLY A 18 -3.43 5.56 -0.93
CA GLY A 18 -3.23 5.55 -2.37
C GLY A 18 -3.76 4.27 -3.02
N ASN A 19 -4.29 4.39 -4.24
CA ASN A 19 -4.88 3.28 -5.00
C ASN A 19 -4.05 2.86 -6.22
N ASP A 20 -2.78 3.24 -6.21
CA ASP A 20 -1.76 2.79 -7.14
C ASP A 20 -0.40 2.75 -6.42
N VAL A 21 0.59 2.11 -7.05
CA VAL A 21 1.93 1.90 -6.46
C VAL A 21 2.64 3.23 -6.20
N GLN A 22 2.57 4.17 -7.14
CA GLN A 22 3.30 5.43 -7.07
C GLN A 22 2.76 6.34 -5.97
N THR A 23 1.43 6.48 -5.91
CA THR A 23 0.74 7.28 -4.90
C THR A 23 0.94 6.70 -3.52
N THR A 24 0.79 5.37 -3.37
CA THR A 24 1.01 4.67 -2.09
C THR A 24 2.43 4.90 -1.58
N TRP A 25 3.43 4.68 -2.45
CA TRP A 25 4.84 4.83 -2.08
C TRP A 25 5.19 6.26 -1.65
N THR A 26 4.78 7.24 -2.47
CA THR A 26 5.05 8.66 -2.20
C THR A 26 4.42 9.11 -0.88
N ASN A 27 3.18 8.68 -0.60
CA ASN A 27 2.46 9.09 0.60
C ASN A 27 3.00 8.42 1.87
N ILE A 28 3.46 7.17 1.79
CA ILE A 28 4.13 6.50 2.92
C ILE A 28 5.45 7.21 3.25
N LEU A 29 6.27 7.51 2.25
CA LEU A 29 7.53 8.24 2.46
C LEU A 29 7.31 9.63 3.05
N ALA A 30 6.20 10.29 2.69
CA ALA A 30 5.79 11.58 3.26
C ALA A 30 5.15 11.47 4.65
N GLY A 31 5.02 10.27 5.23
CA GLY A 31 4.44 10.05 6.55
C GLY A 31 2.94 10.35 6.63
N LYS A 32 2.21 10.26 5.50
CA LYS A 32 0.76 10.53 5.50
C LYS A 32 0.01 9.42 6.24
N SER A 33 -0.88 9.83 7.15
CA SER A 33 -1.82 8.91 7.78
C SER A 33 -2.99 8.61 6.86
N GLY A 34 -3.41 7.34 6.82
CA GLY A 34 -4.64 6.91 6.15
C GLY A 34 -5.83 6.72 7.09
N ALA A 35 -5.67 7.05 8.38
CA ALA A 35 -6.76 6.92 9.35
C ALA A 35 -7.82 8.01 9.15
N GLY A 36 -9.09 7.61 9.19
CA GLY A 36 -10.24 8.51 9.11
C GLY A 36 -11.48 7.88 9.73
N PRO A 37 -12.58 8.64 9.87
CA PRO A 37 -13.84 8.11 10.40
C PRO A 37 -14.38 6.94 9.57
N ILE A 38 -15.11 6.04 10.23
CA ILE A 38 -15.80 4.94 9.56
C ILE A 38 -16.92 5.52 8.68
N THR A 39 -16.97 5.11 7.41
CA THR A 39 -17.99 5.57 6.45
C THR A 39 -18.95 4.46 6.01
N HIS A 40 -18.69 3.21 6.39
CA HIS A 40 -19.41 2.05 5.87
C HIS A 40 -20.45 1.47 6.85
N PHE A 41 -20.37 1.81 8.14
CA PHE A 41 -21.30 1.37 9.17
C PHE A 41 -21.35 2.38 10.33
N ASP A 42 -22.38 2.28 11.17
CA ASP A 42 -22.52 3.07 12.40
C ASP A 42 -21.59 2.50 13.49
N ALA A 43 -20.83 3.38 14.14
CA ALA A 43 -19.69 3.03 14.99
C ALA A 43 -20.07 2.68 16.43
#